data_AF-A0A3M1Q8I3-F1
#
_entry.id   AF-A0A3M1Q8I3-F1
#
_cell.length_a   1.000
_cell.length_b   1.000
_cell.length_c   1.000
_cell.angle_alpha   90.00
_cell.angle_beta   90.00
_cell.angle_gamma   90.00
#
_symmetry.space_group_name_H-M   'P 1'
#
loop_
_entity.id
_entity.type
_entity.pdbx_description
1 polymer ?
#
loop_
_entity_poly.entity_id
_entity_poly.type
_entity_poly.pdbx_seq_one_letter_code
_entity_poly.pdbx_strand_id
1 'polypeptide(L)'
;RRLLEETGVGILPGTDFGRPPEELTARIAYVDFDGAAALDAAAAVPRTAPLGRRFLEAHCGKMLEAVDRIAEWALSVARGRAGLRVL
;
A
#
# COMPACT_ATOMS: atom_id res chain seq x y z
N ARG A 1 12.30 -5.38 -8.37
CA ARG A 1 12.22 -6.35 -7.26
C ARG A 1 12.59 -5.75 -5.91
N ARG A 2 13.52 -4.79 -5.84
CA ARG A 2 13.91 -4.04 -4.62
C ARG A 2 12.80 -3.78 -3.58
N LEU A 3 11.67 -3.18 -3.95
CA LEU A 3 10.59 -2.89 -2.99
C LEU A 3 10.10 -4.16 -2.27
N LEU A 4 9.82 -5.24 -3.02
CA LEU A 4 9.38 -6.51 -2.45
C LEU A 4 10.46 -7.12 -1.54
N GLU A 5 11.72 -7.08 -1.97
CA GLU A 5 12.85 -7.65 -1.22
C GLU A 5 13.12 -6.88 0.08
N GLU A 6 13.00 -5.55 0.07
CA GLU A 6 13.31 -4.68 1.21
C GLU A 6 12.12 -4.53 2.18
N THR A 7 10.87 -4.63 1.70
CA THR A 7 9.67 -4.38 2.52
C THR A 7 8.80 -5.62 2.77
N GLY A 8 8.97 -6.67 1.97
CA GLY A 8 8.08 -7.84 1.93
C GLY A 8 6.74 -7.58 1.21
N VAL A 9 6.52 -6.39 0.65
CA VAL A 9 5.22 -6.02 0.05
C VAL A 9 5.21 -6.29 -1.46
N GLY A 10 4.25 -7.11 -1.90
CA GLY A 10 4.02 -7.39 -3.32
C GLY A 10 3.18 -6.31 -4.00
N ILE A 11 3.70 -5.73 -5.08
CA ILE A 11 2.97 -4.81 -5.98
C ILE A 11 3.31 -5.13 -7.44
N LEU A 12 2.45 -4.70 -8.37
CA LEU A 12 2.68 -4.85 -9.80
C LEU A 12 3.09 -3.51 -10.42
N PRO A 13 4.15 -3.46 -11.26
CA PRO A 13 4.53 -2.23 -11.95
C PRO A 13 3.47 -1.82 -12.97
N GLY A 14 3.36 -0.52 -13.27
CA GLY A 14 2.42 0.01 -14.25
C GLY A 14 2.64 -0.52 -15.67
N THR A 15 3.87 -0.94 -15.99
CA THR A 15 4.22 -1.56 -17.29
C THR A 15 3.42 -2.83 -17.57
N ASP A 16 3.08 -3.60 -16.53
CA ASP A 16 2.24 -4.81 -16.66
C ASP A 16 0.79 -4.45 -17.05
N PHE A 17 0.44 -3.17 -16.97
CA PHE A 17 -0.86 -2.59 -17.35
C PHE A 17 -0.75 -1.60 -18.51
N GLY A 18 0.34 -1.65 -19.29
CA GLY A 18 0.52 -0.82 -20.49
C GLY A 18 0.83 0.65 -20.20
N ARG A 19 1.26 1.00 -18.99
CA ARG A 19 1.81 2.35 -18.74
C ARG A 19 3.21 2.48 -19.35
N PRO A 20 3.58 3.66 -19.88
CA PRO A 20 4.94 3.93 -20.34
C PRO A 20 5.97 3.65 -19.25
N PRO A 21 7.15 3.08 -19.57
CA PRO A 21 8.18 2.76 -18.59
C PRO A 21 8.81 4.00 -17.92
N GLU A 22 8.62 5.18 -18.49
CA GLU A 22 9.06 6.47 -17.92
C GLU A 22 8.16 6.91 -16.75
N GLU A 23 6.98 6.31 -16.61
CA GLU A 23 6.05 6.61 -15.53
C GLU A 23 6.33 5.74 -14.30
N LEU A 24 6.52 6.40 -13.16
CA LEU A 24 6.62 5.72 -11.87
C LEU A 24 5.23 5.37 -11.34
N THR A 25 4.62 4.34 -11.90
CA THR A 25 3.29 3.86 -11.50
C THR A 25 3.33 2.39 -11.07
N ALA A 26 2.44 2.02 -10.15
CA ALA A 26 2.26 0.64 -9.70
C ALA A 26 0.81 0.43 -9.25
N ARG A 27 0.38 -0.84 -9.22
CA ARG A 27 -0.91 -1.27 -8.69
C ARG A 27 -0.73 -2.13 -7.45
N ILE A 28 -1.55 -1.84 -6.45
CA ILE A 28 -1.63 -2.55 -5.16
C ILE A 28 -2.94 -3.33 -5.16
N ALA A 29 -2.90 -4.55 -4.63
CA ALA A 29 -4.10 -5.35 -4.38
C ALA A 29 -4.46 -5.28 -2.89
N TYR A 30 -5.67 -4.79 -2.57
CA TYR A 30 -6.19 -4.76 -1.20
C TYR A 30 -6.92 -6.06 -0.90
N VAL A 31 -6.16 -7.15 -0.74
CA VAL A 31 -6.76 -8.50 -0.62
C VAL A 31 -6.19 -9.33 0.54
N ASP A 32 -5.18 -8.86 1.27
CA ASP A 32 -4.60 -9.60 2.40
C ASP A 32 -5.33 -9.29 3.72
N PHE A 33 -6.64 -9.60 3.76
CA PHE A 33 -7.46 -9.56 4.97
C PHE A 33 -8.70 -10.47 4.83
N ASP A 34 -9.34 -10.78 5.95
CA ASP A 34 -10.60 -11.53 5.95
C ASP A 34 -11.77 -10.62 5.54
N GLY A 35 -12.13 -10.70 4.26
CA GLY A 35 -13.22 -9.92 3.69
C GLY A 35 -14.59 -10.25 4.28
N ALA A 36 -14.84 -11.51 4.67
CA ALA A 36 -16.11 -11.90 5.26
C ALA A 36 -16.28 -11.27 6.65
N ALA A 37 -15.26 -11.41 7.50
CA ALA A 37 -15.26 -10.79 8.82
C ALA A 37 -15.34 -9.26 8.75
N ALA A 38 -14.66 -8.63 7.79
CA ALA A 38 -14.73 -7.18 7.58
C ALA A 38 -16.14 -6.73 7.15
N LEU A 39 -16.80 -7.46 6.23
CA LEU A 39 -18.16 -7.15 5.80
C LEU A 39 -19.18 -7.28 6.94
N ASP A 40 -19.07 -8.34 7.74
CA ASP A 40 -19.94 -8.58 8.90
C ASP A 40 -19.79 -7.45 9.93
N ALA A 41 -18.54 -7.06 10.24
CA ALA A 41 -18.27 -5.97 11.15
C ALA A 41 -18.76 -4.61 10.61
N ALA A 42 -18.61 -4.37 9.30
CA ALA A 42 -19.07 -3.14 8.66
C ALA A 42 -20.60 -3.01 8.69
N ALA A 43 -21.34 -4.12 8.67
CA ALA A 43 -22.80 -4.11 8.77
C ALA A 43 -23.32 -3.57 10.11
N ALA A 44 -22.50 -3.66 11.17
CA ALA A 44 -22.83 -3.09 12.49
C ALA A 44 -22.55 -1.56 12.59
N VAL A 45 -21.86 -0.98 11.60
CA VAL A 45 -21.60 0.46 11.54
C VAL A 45 -22.74 1.16 10.79
N PRO A 46 -23.28 2.28 11.29
CA PRO A 46 -24.28 3.05 10.56
C PRO A 46 -23.80 3.41 9.15
N ARG A 47 -24.65 3.22 8.14
CA ARG A 47 -24.29 3.48 6.72
C ARG A 47 -23.86 4.93 6.44
N THR A 48 -24.25 5.86 7.29
CA THR A 48 -23.88 7.28 7.22
C THR A 48 -22.55 7.60 7.91
N ALA A 49 -21.99 6.65 8.67
CA ALA A 49 -20.74 6.81 9.39
C ALA A 49 -19.58 6.16 8.60
N PRO A 50 -18.39 6.79 8.57
CA PRO A 50 -17.24 6.20 7.91
C PRO A 50 -16.69 5.01 8.71
N LEU A 51 -16.12 4.04 8.00
CA LEU A 51 -15.28 3.00 8.59
C LEU A 51 -13.94 3.63 8.99
N GLY A 52 -13.84 4.07 10.23
CA GLY A 52 -12.70 4.83 10.73
C GLY A 52 -11.45 4.00 10.97
N ARG A 53 -10.39 4.67 11.43
CA ARG A 53 -9.07 4.07 11.72
C ARG A 53 -9.12 2.79 12.56
N ARG A 54 -9.91 2.79 13.64
CA ARG A 54 -10.05 1.60 14.52
C ARG A 54 -10.61 0.37 13.79
N PHE A 55 -11.54 0.58 12.86
CA PHE A 55 -12.09 -0.50 12.04
C PHE A 55 -10.98 -1.08 11.13
N LEU A 56 -10.23 -0.21 10.45
CA LEU A 56 -9.14 -0.62 9.57
C LEU A 56 -8.01 -1.33 10.33
N GLU A 57 -7.67 -0.88 11.54
CA GLU A 57 -6.68 -1.54 12.39
C GLU A 57 -7.14 -2.94 12.81
N ALA A 58 -8.42 -3.10 13.15
CA ALA A 58 -8.97 -4.39 13.57
C ALA A 58 -9.12 -5.40 12.42
N HIS A 59 -9.51 -4.95 11.22
CA HIS A 59 -9.88 -5.84 10.12
C HIS A 59 -8.90 -5.84 8.95
N CYS A 60 -8.08 -4.80 8.80
CA CYS A 60 -7.19 -4.59 7.66
C CYS A 60 -5.75 -4.23 8.08
N GLY A 61 -5.32 -4.60 9.29
CA GLY A 61 -4.05 -4.15 9.88
C GLY A 61 -2.81 -4.41 9.01
N LYS A 62 -2.70 -5.60 8.40
CA LYS A 62 -1.60 -5.92 7.47
C LYS A 62 -1.55 -5.01 6.26
N MET A 63 -2.72 -4.60 5.74
CA MET A 63 -2.77 -3.67 4.61
C MET A 63 -2.29 -2.28 5.00
N LEU A 64 -2.63 -1.81 6.21
CA LEU A 64 -2.11 -0.54 6.73
C LEU A 64 -0.59 -0.59 6.85
N GLU A 65 -0.07 -1.65 7.48
CA GLU A 65 1.38 -1.86 7.61
C GLU A 65 2.08 -1.91 6.24
N ALA A 66 1.50 -2.59 5.27
CA ALA A 66 2.06 -2.67 3.92
C ALA A 66 2.13 -1.29 3.23
N VAL A 67 1.09 -0.45 3.38
CA VAL A 67 1.08 0.92 2.84
C VAL A 67 2.15 1.78 3.52
N ASP A 68 2.29 1.69 4.84
CA ASP A 68 3.30 2.44 5.59
C ASP A 68 4.72 2.04 5.15
N ARG A 69 5.01 0.75 5.02
CA ARG A 69 6.29 0.24 4.52
C ARG A 69 6.61 0.71 3.09
N ILE A 70 5.60 0.74 2.21
CA ILE A 70 5.77 1.30 0.85
C ILE A 70 6.12 2.79 0.91
N ALA A 71 5.41 3.56 1.74
CA ALA A 71 5.64 5.00 1.87
C ALA A 71 7.04 5.31 2.42
N GLU A 72 7.46 4.61 3.47
CA GLU A 72 8.80 4.73 4.05
C GLU A 72 9.90 4.38 3.03
N TRP A 73 9.71 3.31 2.27
CA TRP A 73 10.62 2.90 1.21
C TRP A 73 10.70 3.95 0.08
N ALA A 74 9.56 4.47 -0.38
CA ALA A 74 9.54 5.51 -1.41
C ALA A 74 10.29 6.77 -0.97
N LEU A 75 10.11 7.17 0.29
CA LEU A 75 10.83 8.29 0.88
C LEU A 75 12.33 8.01 1.04
N SER A 76 12.73 6.79 1.39
CA SER A 76 14.15 6.41 1.50
C SER A 76 14.86 6.48 0.14
N VAL A 77 14.20 6.00 -0.92
CA VAL A 77 14.70 6.06 -2.30
C VAL A 77 14.81 7.51 -2.78
N ALA A 78 13.80 8.35 -2.49
CA ALA A 78 13.83 9.77 -2.85
C ALA A 78 15.00 10.51 -2.18
N ARG A 79 15.23 10.26 -0.88
CA ARG A 79 16.36 10.84 -0.12
C ARG A 79 17.71 10.37 -0.68
N GLY A 80 17.87 9.08 -0.98
CA GLY A 80 19.10 8.54 -1.56
C GLY A 80 19.43 9.14 -2.94
N ARG A 81 18.42 9.43 -3.76
CA ARG A 81 18.58 10.11 -5.06
C ARG A 81 18.93 11.59 -4.94
N ALA A 82 18.46 12.28 -3.89
CA ALA A 82 18.83 13.67 -3.63
C ALA A 82 20.32 13.80 -3.26
N GLY A 83 20.89 12.80 -2.57
CA GLY A 83 22.32 12.75 -2.25
C GLY A 83 23.24 12.43 -3.43
N LEU A 84 22.70 11.98 -4.57
CA LEU A 84 23.47 11.64 -5.78
C LEU A 84 23.61 12.81 -6.77
N ARG A 85 23.10 14.01 -6.44
CA ARG A 85 23.21 15.22 -7.27
C ARG A 85 24.41 16.11 -6.87
N VAL A 86 25.59 15.54 -6.66
CA VAL A 86 26.86 16.29 -6.67
C VAL A 86 27.96 15.35 -7.13
N LEU A 87 28.12 15.20 -8.45
CA LEU A 87 29.37 14.90 -9.16
C LEU A 87 29.17 15.29 -10.64
#